data_AF-A0A850QXV7-F1
#
_entry.id   AF-A0A850QXV7-F1
#
_cell.length_a   1.000
_cell.length_b   1.000
_cell.length_c   1.000
_cell.angle_alpha   90.00
_cell.angle_beta   90.00
_cell.angle_gamma   90.00
#
_symmetry.space_group_name_H-M   'P 1'
#
loop_
_entity.id
_entity.type
_entity.pdbx_description
1 polymer ?
#
loop_
_entity_poly.entity_id
_entity_poly.type
_entity_poly.pdbx_seq_one_letter_code
_entity_poly.pdbx_strand_id
1 'polypeptide(L)'
;MHEESWRTLIPDYTPYRNVLENYNELAPADTGLLQPRLADAVRRFTAITIQPRVLRVTAPDNKIYRDYVIELLTKYEQERIQKQTSQQSLEQSSITDPIVVTSEYVTEQSLFGTVYPPSSDAKVVTYNVKHGLIHQANNGYLVLSV
;
A
#
# COMPACT_ATOMS: atom_id res chain seq x y z
N MET A 1 -7.04 -9.16 -60.35
CA MET A 1 -6.90 -9.31 -58.89
C MET A 1 -5.55 -8.76 -58.51
N HIS A 2 -5.49 -7.72 -57.69
CA HIS A 2 -4.23 -7.23 -57.12
C HIS A 2 -4.02 -7.95 -55.79
N GLU A 3 -2.92 -8.68 -55.66
CA GLU A 3 -2.48 -9.23 -54.39
C GLU A 3 -1.95 -8.08 -53.54
N GLU A 4 -2.82 -7.52 -52.68
CA GLU A 4 -2.36 -6.54 -51.70
C GLU A 4 -1.66 -7.26 -50.54
N SER A 5 -0.40 -6.90 -50.34
CA SER A 5 0.43 -7.44 -49.27
C SER A 5 -0.07 -6.93 -47.93
N TRP A 6 -0.23 -7.81 -46.94
CA TRP A 6 -0.63 -7.45 -45.58
C TRP A 6 0.27 -6.38 -44.92
N ARG A 7 1.47 -6.14 -45.48
CA ARG A 7 2.41 -5.10 -45.07
C ARG A 7 2.00 -3.67 -45.45
N THR A 8 1.05 -3.48 -46.37
CA THR A 8 0.56 -2.16 -46.79
C THR A 8 -0.74 -1.74 -46.11
N LEU A 9 -1.34 -2.61 -45.30
CA LEU A 9 -2.54 -2.29 -44.52
C LEU A 9 -2.16 -1.52 -43.26
N ILE A 10 -2.60 -0.26 -43.18
CA ILE A 10 -2.54 0.54 -41.96
C ILE A 10 -3.82 0.24 -41.16
N PRO A 11 -3.72 -0.07 -39.84
CA PRO A 11 -4.91 -0.28 -39.02
C PRO A 11 -5.78 0.98 -39.01
N ASP A 12 -7.08 0.82 -39.19
CA ASP A 12 -8.02 1.93 -39.04
C ASP A 12 -8.22 2.25 -37.55
N TYR A 13 -7.64 3.36 -37.11
CA TYR A 13 -7.78 3.87 -35.75
C TYR A 13 -8.96 4.82 -35.56
N THR A 14 -9.78 5.06 -36.59
CA THR A 14 -10.96 5.93 -36.52
C THR A 14 -11.89 5.60 -35.35
N PRO A 15 -12.15 4.31 -34.99
CA PRO A 15 -12.96 3.96 -33.83
C PRO A 15 -12.39 4.45 -32.48
N TYR A 16 -11.06 4.61 -32.38
CA TYR A 16 -10.37 4.98 -31.15
C TYR A 16 -9.99 6.47 -31.11
N ARG A 17 -10.22 7.22 -32.19
CA ARG A 17 -9.80 8.63 -32.31
C ARG A 17 -10.27 9.48 -31.12
N ASN A 18 -11.53 9.34 -30.74
CA ASN A 18 -12.11 10.08 -29.62
C ASN A 18 -11.40 9.76 -28.29
N VAL A 19 -11.10 8.48 -28.03
CA VAL A 19 -10.38 8.04 -26.82
C VAL A 19 -8.94 8.58 -26.80
N LEU A 20 -8.28 8.61 -27.96
CA LEU A 20 -6.91 9.10 -28.09
C LEU A 20 -6.84 10.63 -27.94
N GLU A 21 -7.79 11.37 -28.53
CA GLU A 21 -7.88 12.83 -28.41
C GLU A 21 -8.19 13.27 -26.98
N ASN A 22 -9.01 12.50 -26.26
CA ASN A 22 -9.39 12.78 -24.86
C ASN A 22 -8.55 11.99 -23.85
N TYR A 23 -7.36 11.52 -24.22
CA TYR A 23 -6.52 10.72 -23.33
C TYR A 23 -6.22 11.42 -21.99
N ASN A 24 -6.02 12.74 -22.02
CA ASN A 24 -5.73 13.54 -20.82
C ASN A 24 -6.92 13.64 -19.85
N GLU A 25 -8.13 13.31 -20.32
CA GLU A 25 -9.36 13.33 -19.51
C GLU A 25 -9.69 11.96 -18.91
N LEU A 26 -8.92 10.91 -19.27
CA LEU A 26 -9.15 9.57 -18.74
C LEU A 26 -8.84 9.55 -17.24
N ALA A 27 -9.78 9.00 -16.48
CA ALA A 27 -9.56 8.73 -15.06
C ALA A 27 -8.39 7.74 -14.89
N PRO A 28 -7.57 7.91 -13.83
CA PRO A 28 -6.56 6.92 -13.47
C PRO A 28 -7.19 5.52 -13.35
N ALA A 29 -6.47 4.51 -13.83
CA ALA A 29 -6.92 3.13 -13.71
C ALA A 29 -7.02 2.73 -12.22
N ASP A 30 -8.03 1.94 -11.88
CA ASP A 30 -8.22 1.50 -10.51
C ASP A 30 -7.09 0.59 -10.03
N THR A 31 -6.62 0.85 -8.82
CA THR A 31 -5.50 0.12 -8.22
C THR A 31 -5.92 -1.32 -7.91
N GLY A 32 -5.11 -2.26 -8.38
CA GLY A 32 -5.42 -3.70 -8.34
C GLY A 32 -5.84 -4.30 -9.68
N LEU A 33 -6.25 -3.48 -10.66
CA LEU A 33 -6.78 -3.95 -11.94
C LEU A 33 -5.77 -4.82 -12.71
N LEU A 34 -4.51 -4.40 -12.75
CA LEU A 34 -3.44 -5.12 -13.48
C LEU A 34 -2.98 -6.39 -12.77
N GLN A 35 -3.18 -6.49 -11.45
CA GLN A 35 -2.68 -7.61 -10.63
C GLN A 35 -3.79 -8.19 -9.74
N PRO A 36 -4.80 -8.86 -10.32
CA PRO A 36 -5.97 -9.33 -9.58
C PRO A 36 -5.60 -10.35 -8.47
N ARG A 37 -4.54 -11.14 -8.69
CA ARG A 37 -4.04 -12.10 -7.68
C ARG A 37 -3.45 -11.40 -6.45
N LEU A 38 -2.67 -10.33 -6.66
CA LEU A 38 -2.14 -9.54 -5.56
C LEU A 38 -3.27 -8.82 -4.84
N ALA A 39 -4.16 -8.19 -5.61
CA ALA A 39 -5.31 -7.46 -5.07
C ALA A 39 -6.16 -8.36 -4.16
N ASP A 40 -6.49 -9.58 -4.59
CA ASP A 40 -7.25 -10.53 -3.77
C ASP A 40 -6.46 -11.01 -2.53
N ALA A 41 -5.13 -11.19 -2.65
CA ALA A 41 -4.29 -11.55 -1.51
C ALA A 41 -4.27 -10.45 -0.44
N VAL A 42 -4.09 -9.18 -0.85
CA VAL A 42 -4.11 -8.02 0.04
C VAL A 42 -5.50 -7.87 0.67
N ARG A 43 -6.58 -7.99 -0.11
CA ARG A 43 -7.96 -7.94 0.38
C ARG A 43 -8.25 -8.98 1.46
N ARG A 44 -7.77 -10.21 1.29
CA ARG A 44 -7.92 -11.28 2.30
C ARG A 44 -7.08 -10.98 3.53
N PHE A 45 -5.87 -10.47 3.33
CA PHE A 45 -4.96 -10.11 4.41
C PHE A 45 -5.54 -9.02 5.32
N THR A 46 -6.13 -7.96 4.76
CA THR A 46 -6.78 -6.89 5.54
C THR A 46 -8.08 -7.35 6.21
N ALA A 47 -8.77 -8.35 5.65
CA ALA A 47 -9.98 -8.91 6.25
C ALA A 47 -9.72 -9.75 7.53
N ILE A 48 -8.55 -10.40 7.63
CA ILE A 48 -8.20 -11.25 8.77
C ILE A 48 -7.95 -10.41 10.04
N THR A 49 -8.60 -10.78 11.14
CA THR A 49 -8.46 -10.13 12.45
C THR A 49 -7.54 -10.88 13.42
N ILE A 50 -7.20 -12.14 13.11
CA ILE A 50 -6.38 -13.01 13.97
C ILE A 50 -4.90 -12.67 13.79
N GLN A 51 -4.16 -12.52 14.90
CA GLN A 51 -2.72 -12.25 14.92
C GLN A 51 -1.91 -13.53 15.20
N PRO A 52 -0.66 -13.67 14.70
CA PRO A 52 0.08 -12.71 13.87
C PRO A 52 -0.31 -12.74 12.39
N ARG A 53 -0.29 -11.58 11.74
CA ARG A 53 -0.61 -11.42 10.31
C ARG A 53 0.67 -11.14 9.53
N VAL A 54 1.07 -12.05 8.65
CA VAL A 54 2.24 -11.87 7.77
C VAL A 54 1.83 -12.14 6.33
N LEU A 55 2.09 -11.18 5.44
CA LEU A 55 1.94 -11.33 4.00
C LEU A 55 3.31 -11.23 3.35
N ARG A 56 3.76 -12.33 2.73
CA ARG A 56 4.99 -12.34 1.94
C ARG A 56 4.65 -12.12 0.46
N VAL A 57 5.20 -11.07 -0.13
CA VAL A 57 5.06 -10.77 -1.56
C VAL A 57 6.39 -11.06 -2.24
N THR A 58 6.39 -11.96 -3.22
CA THR A 58 7.58 -12.27 -4.03
C THR A 58 7.56 -11.41 -5.29
N ALA A 59 8.34 -10.34 -5.30
CA ALA A 59 8.40 -9.38 -6.40
C ALA A 59 9.80 -8.73 -6.48
N PRO A 60 10.13 -8.05 -7.59
CA PRO A 60 11.32 -7.22 -7.65
C PRO A 60 11.28 -6.14 -6.57
N ASP A 61 12.40 -5.94 -5.87
CA ASP A 61 12.52 -4.86 -4.89
C ASP A 61 12.62 -3.51 -5.61
N ASN A 62 11.47 -2.87 -5.80
CA ASN A 62 11.33 -1.56 -6.42
C ASN A 62 10.35 -0.73 -5.59
N LYS A 63 10.73 0.52 -5.32
CA LYS A 63 9.87 1.53 -4.68
C LYS A 63 8.49 1.63 -5.35
N ILE A 64 8.42 1.61 -6.68
CA ILE A 64 7.15 1.69 -7.43
C ILE A 64 6.22 0.53 -7.05
N TYR A 65 6.77 -0.68 -6.96
CA TYR A 65 5.99 -1.87 -6.61
C TYR A 65 5.54 -1.84 -5.15
N ARG A 66 6.40 -1.34 -4.27
CA ARG A 66 6.07 -1.15 -2.85
C ARG A 66 4.96 -0.11 -2.66
N ASP A 67 5.05 1.02 -3.35
CA ASP A 67 4.02 2.07 -3.34
C ASP A 67 2.67 1.52 -3.82
N TYR A 68 2.68 0.67 -4.86
CA TYR A 68 1.48 -0.02 -5.34
C TYR A 68 0.87 -0.96 -4.29
N VAL A 69 1.69 -1.71 -3.53
CA VAL A 69 1.19 -2.56 -2.42
C VAL A 69 0.62 -1.72 -1.28
N ILE A 70 1.26 -0.59 -0.94
CA ILE A 70 0.77 0.34 0.08
C ILE A 70 -0.59 0.90 -0.32
N GLU A 71 -0.73 1.30 -1.58
CA GLU A 71 -1.99 1.81 -2.11
C GLU A 71 -3.11 0.77 -2.03
N LEU A 72 -2.82 -0.49 -2.37
CA LEU A 72 -3.76 -1.60 -2.21
C LEU A 72 -4.16 -1.83 -0.74
N LEU A 73 -3.21 -1.78 0.18
CA LEU A 73 -3.48 -1.91 1.61
C LEU A 73 -4.40 -0.78 2.10
N THR A 74 -4.08 0.46 1.72
CA THR A 74 -4.87 1.63 2.08
C THR A 74 -6.30 1.53 1.53
N LYS A 75 -6.45 1.18 0.26
CA LYS A 75 -7.75 0.98 -0.39
C LYS A 75 -8.61 -0.03 0.36
N TYR A 76 -8.08 -1.24 0.60
CA TYR A 76 -8.88 -2.29 1.23
C TYR A 76 -9.14 -2.06 2.72
N GLU A 77 -8.26 -1.35 3.43
CA GLU A 77 -8.52 -0.94 4.81
C GLU A 77 -9.62 0.12 4.88
N GLN A 78 -9.59 1.12 4.00
CA GLN A 78 -10.65 2.12 3.90
C GLN A 78 -12.01 1.47 3.54
N GLU A 79 -12.03 0.55 2.57
CA GLU A 79 -13.24 -0.22 2.25
C GLU A 79 -13.77 -1.03 3.44
N ARG A 80 -12.87 -1.60 4.26
CA ARG A 80 -13.23 -2.34 5.47
C ARG A 80 -13.87 -1.41 6.50
N ILE A 81 -13.23 -0.27 6.78
CA ILE A 81 -13.73 0.73 7.74
C ILE A 81 -15.11 1.23 7.29
N GLN A 82 -15.27 1.60 6.02
CA GLN A 82 -16.55 2.06 5.47
C GLN A 82 -17.67 1.02 5.61
N LYS A 83 -17.37 -0.26 5.38
CA LYS A 83 -18.35 -1.36 5.55
C LYS A 83 -18.76 -1.54 7.02
N GLN A 84 -17.85 -1.33 7.96
CA GLN A 84 -18.13 -1.39 9.40
C GLN A 84 -18.96 -0.18 9.87
N THR A 85 -18.58 1.03 9.47
CA THR A 85 -19.31 2.27 9.82
C THR A 85 -20.71 2.29 9.22
N SER A 86 -20.91 1.75 8.02
CA SER A 86 -22.25 1.69 7.41
C SER A 86 -23.23 0.77 8.17
N GLN A 87 -22.72 -0.12 9.04
CA GLN A 87 -23.53 -1.01 9.88
C GLN A 87 -23.77 -0.46 11.29
N GLN A 88 -23.04 0.58 11.71
CA GLN A 88 -23.16 1.23 13.01
C GLN A 88 -23.29 2.75 12.81
N SER A 89 -24.54 3.21 12.85
CA SER A 89 -25.00 4.60 12.71
C SER A 89 -24.06 5.70 13.21
N LEU A 90 -23.82 6.70 12.34
CA LEU A 90 -23.80 8.15 12.61
C LEU A 90 -23.13 8.64 13.90
N GLU A 91 -21.89 8.25 14.18
CA GLU A 91 -21.03 9.06 15.04
C GLU A 91 -19.68 9.26 14.38
N GLN A 92 -19.22 10.51 14.40
CA GLN A 92 -18.09 11.07 13.67
C GLN A 92 -16.81 10.27 13.90
N SER A 93 -16.64 9.21 13.13
CA SER A 93 -15.36 8.52 12.98
C SER A 93 -14.57 9.35 11.99
N SER A 94 -13.70 10.21 12.52
CA SER A 94 -12.58 10.75 11.76
C SER A 94 -11.95 9.59 11.01
N ILE A 95 -12.02 9.62 9.68
CA ILE A 95 -11.35 8.65 8.80
C ILE A 95 -9.88 8.78 9.13
N THR A 96 -9.41 7.91 10.01
CA THR A 96 -8.00 7.85 10.39
C THR A 96 -7.34 7.07 9.27
N ASP A 97 -6.44 7.74 8.55
CA ASP A 97 -5.70 7.08 7.49
C ASP A 97 -4.99 5.84 8.06
N PRO A 98 -5.01 4.72 7.33
CA PRO A 98 -4.39 3.50 7.80
C PRO A 98 -2.90 3.76 8.04
N ILE A 99 -2.44 3.40 9.23
CA ILE A 99 -1.03 3.58 9.60
C ILE A 99 -0.22 2.57 8.77
N VAL A 100 0.47 3.06 7.74
CA VAL A 100 1.39 2.25 6.93
C VAL A 100 2.81 2.77 7.13
N VAL A 101 3.64 1.97 7.79
CA VAL A 101 5.06 2.28 8.00
C VAL A 101 5.89 1.50 7.00
N THR A 102 6.83 2.18 6.34
CA THR A 102 7.68 1.58 5.32
C THR A 102 9.15 1.71 5.71
N SER A 103 9.93 0.70 5.39
CA SER A 103 11.38 0.74 5.58
C SER A 103 12.09 -0.11 4.53
N GLU A 104 13.14 0.46 3.93
CA GLU A 104 13.99 -0.23 2.94
C GLU A 104 15.14 -0.98 3.61
N TYR A 105 15.68 -0.42 4.70
CA TYR A 105 16.81 -0.98 5.44
C TYR A 105 16.40 -1.21 6.89
N VAL A 106 16.26 -2.48 7.25
CA VAL A 106 15.80 -2.88 8.58
C VAL A 106 16.98 -3.41 9.39
N THR A 107 17.24 -2.77 10.52
CA THR A 107 18.15 -3.28 11.56
C THR A 107 17.35 -3.63 12.81
N GLU A 108 17.91 -4.46 13.70
CA GLU A 108 17.25 -4.81 14.96
C GLU A 108 16.91 -3.55 15.79
N GLN A 109 17.83 -2.59 15.81
CA GLN A 109 17.67 -1.31 16.52
C GLN A 109 16.57 -0.44 15.92
N SER A 110 16.41 -0.42 14.59
CA SER A 110 15.33 0.33 13.94
C SER A 110 13.99 -0.39 14.07
N LEU A 111 13.98 -1.73 14.00
CA LEU A 111 12.77 -2.55 14.07
C LEU A 111 12.14 -2.55 15.47
N PHE A 112 12.96 -2.85 16.49
CA PHE A 112 12.51 -2.98 17.88
C PHE A 112 12.66 -1.69 18.69
N GLY A 113 13.56 -0.79 18.26
CA GLY A 113 13.89 0.41 19.03
C GLY A 113 15.12 0.21 19.91
N THR A 114 15.45 1.26 20.67
CA THR A 114 16.66 1.28 21.52
C THR A 114 16.38 1.98 22.83
N VAL A 115 16.89 1.43 23.94
CA VAL A 115 16.86 2.07 25.25
C VAL A 115 18.23 2.67 25.51
N TYR A 116 18.29 3.99 25.65
CA TYR A 116 19.54 4.68 25.96
C TYR A 116 19.73 4.78 27.48
N PRO A 117 20.97 4.59 27.97
CA PRO A 117 21.29 4.84 29.35
C PRO A 117 21.06 6.33 29.69
N PRO A 118 20.74 6.64 30.96
CA PRO A 118 20.53 8.01 31.41
C PRO A 118 21.78 8.85 31.17
N SER A 119 21.60 10.09 30.71
CA SER A 119 22.68 11.06 30.54
C SER A 119 23.28 11.41 31.92
N SER A 120 24.61 11.48 32.01
CA SER A 120 25.38 11.62 33.25
C SER A 120 25.15 12.91 34.04
N ASP A 121 24.32 13.83 33.55
CA ASP A 121 24.15 15.19 34.10
C ASP A 121 22.77 15.44 34.74
N ALA A 122 21.84 14.49 34.64
CA ALA A 122 20.50 14.62 35.21
C ALA A 122 20.37 13.87 36.54
N LYS A 123 20.01 14.58 37.62
CA LYS A 123 19.68 14.01 38.95
C LYS A 123 18.49 13.05 38.96
N VAL A 124 17.85 12.81 37.82
CA VAL A 124 16.73 11.88 37.66
C VAL A 124 17.13 10.86 36.60
N VAL A 125 17.15 9.58 36.99
CA VAL A 125 17.46 8.43 36.13
C VAL A 125 16.25 8.16 35.23
N THR A 126 16.06 8.94 34.18
CA THR A 126 15.06 8.64 33.13
C THR A 126 15.75 7.92 31.98
N TYR A 127 15.32 6.69 31.72
CA TYR A 127 15.70 5.96 30.52
C TYR A 127 15.06 6.62 29.30
N ASN A 128 15.84 6.94 28.28
CA ASN A 128 15.30 7.48 27.04
C ASN A 128 15.02 6.31 26.08
N VAL A 129 13.75 6.00 25.86
CA VAL A 129 13.30 4.91 25.00
C VAL A 129 12.96 5.46 23.62
N LYS A 130 13.68 4.99 22.59
CA LYS A 130 13.35 5.27 21.19
C LYS A 130 12.52 4.13 20.64
N HIS A 131 11.27 4.43 20.26
CA HIS A 131 10.35 3.47 19.67
C HIS A 131 10.78 3.03 18.26
N GLY A 132 10.88 1.72 18.05
CA GLY A 132 11.14 1.11 16.73
C GLY A 132 9.94 1.10 15.78
N LEU A 133 10.16 0.63 14.56
CA LEU A 133 9.18 0.58 13.46
C LEU A 133 7.93 -0.23 13.82
N ILE A 134 8.07 -1.32 14.59
CA ILE A 134 6.92 -2.13 15.04
C ILE A 134 5.96 -1.29 15.90
N HIS A 135 6.52 -0.47 16.80
CA HIS A 135 5.73 0.40 17.66
C HIS A 135 5.05 1.52 16.88
N GLN A 136 5.73 2.05 15.86
CA GLN A 136 5.17 3.08 14.97
C GLN A 136 4.03 2.52 14.11
N ALA A 137 4.10 1.25 13.71
CA ALA A 137 3.08 0.55 12.94
C ALA A 137 1.96 -0.06 13.80
N ASN A 138 1.81 0.37 15.05
CA ASN A 138 0.82 -0.21 15.97
C ASN A 138 -0.60 -0.09 15.41
N ASN A 139 -1.35 -1.19 15.43
CA ASN A 139 -2.67 -1.34 14.81
C ASN A 139 -2.73 -1.01 13.30
N GLY A 140 -1.58 -0.96 12.64
CA GLY A 140 -1.47 -0.69 11.21
C GLY A 140 -0.77 -1.80 10.46
N TYR A 141 -0.06 -1.40 9.41
CA TYR A 141 0.70 -2.26 8.52
C TYR A 141 2.16 -1.82 8.50
N LEU A 142 3.07 -2.78 8.64
CA LEU A 142 4.50 -2.58 8.45
C LEU A 142 4.92 -3.25 7.14
N VAL A 143 5.38 -2.45 6.18
CA VAL A 143 5.85 -2.92 4.88
C VAL A 143 7.37 -2.85 4.86
N LEU A 144 8.01 -4.00 4.75
CA LEU A 144 9.47 -4.13 4.75
C LEU A 144 9.94 -4.61 3.39
N SER A 145 11.05 -4.05 2.92
CA SER A 145 11.85 -4.70 1.88
C SER A 145 12.90 -5.59 2.53
N VAL A 146 13.06 -6.82 2.00
CA VAL A 146 13.96 -7.86 2.54
C VAL A 146 14.72 -8.53 1.42
#